data_AF-A0A6J5FA11-F1
#
_entry.id   AF-A0A6J5FA11-F1
#
_cell.length_a   1.000
_cell.length_b   1.000
_cell.length_c   1.000
_cell.angle_alpha   90.00
_cell.angle_beta   90.00
_cell.angle_gamma   90.00
#
_symmetry.space_group_name_H-M   'P 1'
#
loop_
_entity.id
_entity.type
_entity.pdbx_description
1 polymer ?
#
loop_
_entity_poly.entity_id
_entity_poly.type
_entity_poly.pdbx_seq_one_letter_code
_entity_poly.pdbx_strand_id
1 'polypeptide(L)'
;MLKKVPTQAVAPQALEGARSATGSACGATDEVRRWSTGRKRSVVLRLLRGEPVDAVSREPGVPIARLESWREMALAGMDAGLKERHSDPLEARLNEAMRRVGELTMENEILHKERERQARTPLAARKSSK
;
A
#
# COMPACT_ATOMS: atom_id res chain seq x y z
N MET A 1 -10.04 -42.62 50.30
CA MET A 1 -10.08 -43.84 49.46
C MET A 1 -8.89 -43.82 48.53
N LEU A 2 -7.92 -44.69 48.81
CA LEU A 2 -6.73 -44.92 48.00
C LEU A 2 -7.15 -45.57 46.68
N LYS A 3 -6.60 -45.10 45.55
CA LYS A 3 -6.44 -45.96 44.37
C LYS A 3 -5.03 -45.79 43.84
N LYS A 4 -4.22 -46.81 44.15
CA LYS A 4 -2.89 -47.09 43.63
C LYS A 4 -2.98 -47.21 42.10
N VAL A 5 -1.98 -46.70 41.38
CA VAL A 5 -1.67 -47.13 40.01
C VAL A 5 -0.21 -47.59 40.00
N PRO A 6 0.10 -48.80 39.51
CA PRO A 6 1.41 -49.42 39.66
C PRO A 6 2.40 -49.02 38.57
N THR A 7 3.68 -49.04 38.95
CA THR A 7 4.86 -49.12 38.09
C THR A 7 4.91 -50.48 37.38
N GLN A 8 5.12 -50.49 36.06
CA GLN A 8 6.02 -51.49 35.46
C GLN A 8 6.61 -51.01 34.13
N ALA A 9 7.90 -51.29 34.00
CA ALA A 9 8.78 -51.02 32.87
C ALA A 9 8.40 -51.80 31.61
N VAL A 10 9.00 -51.40 30.46
CA VAL A 10 9.77 -52.26 29.52
C VAL A 10 10.16 -51.40 28.31
N ALA A 11 11.47 -51.30 28.07
CA ALA A 11 12.02 -50.97 26.75
C ALA A 11 12.25 -52.28 25.97
N PRO A 12 12.22 -52.25 24.63
CA PRO A 12 13.42 -52.69 23.93
C PRO A 12 13.77 -51.83 22.70
N GLN A 13 15.08 -51.85 22.42
CA GLN A 13 15.78 -51.24 21.30
C GLN A 13 15.49 -51.95 19.96
N ALA A 14 15.55 -51.22 18.85
CA ALA A 14 15.91 -51.64 17.48
C ALA A 14 15.65 -50.45 16.54
N LEU A 15 16.39 -50.10 15.50
CA LEU A 15 17.65 -50.55 14.91
C LEU A 15 18.10 -49.37 14.03
N GLU A 16 19.40 -49.12 13.99
CA GLU A 16 20.07 -48.21 13.07
C GLU A 16 19.92 -48.73 11.62
N GLY A 17 19.57 -47.85 10.67
CA GLY A 17 19.37 -48.24 9.26
C GLY A 17 19.57 -47.04 8.33
N ALA A 18 20.69 -47.06 7.62
CA ALA A 18 21.29 -45.94 6.92
C ALA A 18 20.78 -45.70 5.47
N ARG A 19 21.25 -44.57 4.93
CA ARG A 19 21.59 -44.29 3.51
C ARG A 19 20.58 -43.47 2.70
N SER A 20 20.98 -42.21 2.48
CA SER A 20 20.49 -41.30 1.46
C SER A 20 20.56 -41.91 0.06
N ALA A 21 19.56 -41.62 -0.77
CA ALA A 21 19.70 -41.52 -2.21
C ALA A 21 18.65 -40.56 -2.78
N THR A 22 19.14 -39.41 -3.22
CA THR A 22 18.76 -38.70 -4.46
C THR A 22 17.28 -38.61 -4.82
N GLY A 23 16.77 -37.39 -4.69
CA GLY A 23 15.55 -36.96 -5.35
C GLY A 23 15.22 -35.52 -4.96
N SER A 24 16.18 -34.60 -5.15
CA SER A 24 15.88 -33.16 -5.10
C SER A 24 14.98 -32.82 -6.27
N ALA A 25 13.70 -33.14 -6.12
CA ALA A 25 12.61 -32.56 -6.88
C ALA A 25 12.26 -31.24 -6.22
N CYS A 26 13.15 -30.25 -6.36
CA CYS A 26 12.83 -28.86 -6.04
C CYS A 26 11.96 -28.34 -7.19
N GLY A 27 10.66 -28.60 -7.08
CA GLY A 27 9.72 -28.32 -8.15
C GLY A 27 8.30 -28.67 -7.76
N ALA A 28 7.76 -28.00 -6.76
CA ALA A 28 6.32 -27.99 -6.52
C ALA A 28 5.95 -26.72 -5.74
N THR A 29 5.65 -25.67 -6.51
CA THR A 29 4.69 -24.61 -6.18
C THR A 29 4.76 -24.10 -4.74
N ASP A 30 5.70 -23.19 -4.47
CA ASP A 30 5.53 -22.26 -3.36
C ASP A 30 4.21 -21.54 -3.55
N GLU A 31 3.24 -21.95 -2.75
CA GLU A 31 2.06 -21.22 -2.37
C GLU A 31 2.38 -19.73 -2.47
N VAL A 32 1.61 -18.97 -3.24
CA VAL A 32 1.79 -17.51 -3.35
C VAL A 32 1.41 -16.91 -2.01
N ARG A 33 2.29 -17.08 -1.01
CA ARG A 33 2.23 -16.46 0.29
C ARG A 33 2.41 -14.99 0.00
N ARG A 34 1.28 -14.27 0.05
CA ARG A 34 1.22 -12.84 -0.22
C ARG A 34 2.31 -12.15 0.60
N TRP A 35 3.30 -11.62 -0.10
CA TRP A 35 4.40 -10.90 0.53
C TRP A 35 3.88 -9.61 1.14
N SER A 36 4.05 -9.44 2.45
CA SER A 36 3.74 -8.16 3.09
C SER A 36 4.72 -7.10 2.59
N THR A 37 4.23 -5.86 2.49
CA THR A 37 5.04 -4.72 2.04
C THR A 37 6.27 -4.52 2.93
N GLY A 38 6.13 -4.71 4.25
CA GLY A 38 7.24 -4.59 5.21
C GLY A 38 8.34 -5.63 4.98
N ARG A 39 7.97 -6.88 4.71
CA ARG A 39 8.94 -7.96 4.44
C ARG A 39 9.61 -7.77 3.08
N LYS A 40 8.88 -7.29 2.06
CA LYS A 40 9.48 -6.91 0.77
C LYS A 40 10.49 -5.77 0.94
N ARG A 41 10.13 -4.75 1.73
CA ARG A 41 11.02 -3.62 2.02
C ARG A 41 12.30 -4.06 2.71
N SER A 42 12.25 -4.93 3.73
CA SER A 42 13.45 -5.38 4.42
C SER A 42 14.41 -6.13 3.49
N VAL A 43 13.88 -6.99 2.62
CA VAL A 43 14.68 -7.71 1.61
C VAL A 43 15.35 -6.74 0.63
N VAL A 44 14.60 -5.76 0.11
CA VAL A 44 15.16 -4.74 -0.80
C VAL A 44 16.24 -3.91 -0.12
N LEU A 45 16.05 -3.52 1.16
CA LEU A 45 17.07 -2.76 1.90
C LEU A 45 18.38 -3.54 2.08
N ARG A 46 18.31 -4.87 2.23
CA ARG A 46 19.51 -5.72 2.28
C ARG A 46 20.26 -5.73 0.94
N LEU A 47 19.53 -5.82 -0.17
CA LEU A 47 20.11 -5.71 -1.51
C LEU A 47 20.77 -4.33 -1.75
N LEU A 48 20.14 -3.25 -1.28
CA LEU A 48 20.70 -1.89 -1.41
C LEU A 48 21.92 -1.66 -0.51
N ARG A 49 22.07 -2.41 0.59
CA ARG A 49 23.27 -2.40 1.45
C ARG A 49 24.45 -3.18 0.87
N GLY A 50 24.27 -3.87 -0.25
CA GLY A 50 25.33 -4.63 -0.92
C GLY A 50 25.48 -6.07 -0.44
N GLU A 51 24.48 -6.64 0.26
CA GLU A 51 24.48 -8.07 0.55
C GLU A 51 24.39 -8.90 -0.75
N PRO A 52 25.11 -10.04 -0.86
CA PRO A 52 25.11 -10.83 -2.08
C PRO A 52 23.71 -11.41 -2.35
N VAL A 53 23.27 -11.29 -3.61
CA VAL A 53 21.91 -11.64 -4.04
C VAL A 53 21.59 -13.12 -3.77
N ASP A 54 22.60 -14.00 -3.89
CA ASP A 54 22.46 -15.42 -3.59
C ASP A 54 22.14 -15.69 -2.11
N ALA A 55 22.74 -14.95 -1.18
CA ALA A 55 22.44 -15.10 0.25
C ALA A 55 21.03 -14.58 0.56
N VAL A 56 20.67 -13.45 -0.03
CA VAL A 56 19.34 -12.84 0.15
C VAL A 56 18.24 -13.66 -0.53
N SER A 57 18.55 -14.49 -1.52
CA SER A 57 17.60 -15.43 -2.16
C SER A 57 17.34 -16.67 -1.31
N ARG A 58 18.39 -17.23 -0.70
CA ARG A 58 18.32 -18.49 0.06
C ARG A 58 17.51 -18.40 1.34
N GLU A 59 17.64 -17.31 2.09
CA GLU A 59 16.89 -17.10 3.34
C GLU A 59 15.37 -17.05 3.16
N PRO A 60 14.82 -16.26 2.22
CA PRO A 60 13.38 -16.20 1.97
C PRO A 60 12.87 -17.21 0.93
N GLY A 61 13.75 -17.96 0.25
CA GLY A 61 13.38 -18.87 -0.84
C GLY A 61 12.88 -18.15 -2.10
N VAL A 62 13.29 -16.91 -2.33
CA VAL A 62 12.76 -16.09 -3.45
C VAL A 62 13.70 -16.16 -4.65
N PRO A 63 13.19 -16.43 -5.88
CA PRO A 63 14.01 -16.42 -7.09
C PRO A 63 14.73 -15.09 -7.31
N ILE A 64 15.96 -15.15 -7.81
CA ILE A 64 16.81 -13.98 -8.08
C ILE A 64 16.11 -12.95 -8.98
N ALA A 65 15.50 -13.38 -10.08
CA ALA A 65 14.77 -12.50 -11.00
C ALA A 65 13.65 -11.70 -10.29
N ARG A 66 13.00 -12.30 -9.27
CA ARG A 66 11.96 -11.63 -8.49
C ARG A 66 12.56 -10.60 -7.54
N LEU A 67 13.71 -10.89 -6.94
CA LEU A 67 14.46 -9.94 -6.12
C LEU A 67 14.91 -8.72 -6.93
N GLU A 68 15.43 -8.94 -8.14
CA GLU A 68 15.82 -7.89 -9.07
C GLU A 68 14.63 -7.00 -9.43
N SER A 69 13.48 -7.60 -9.76
CA SER A 69 12.26 -6.83 -10.03
C SER A 69 11.84 -5.93 -8.87
N TRP A 70 12.00 -6.39 -7.62
CA TRP A 70 11.70 -5.58 -6.45
C TRP A 70 12.71 -4.46 -6.22
N ARG A 71 13.98 -4.70 -6.55
CA ARG A 71 15.03 -3.69 -6.51
C ARG A 71 14.75 -2.59 -7.53
N GLU A 72 14.40 -2.95 -8.76
CA GLU A 72 14.02 -1.99 -9.82
C GLU A 72 12.80 -1.17 -9.44
N MET A 73 11.74 -1.82 -8.94
CA MET A 73 10.54 -1.12 -8.46
C MET A 73 10.87 -0.14 -7.34
N ALA A 74 11.77 -0.51 -6.43
CA ALA A 74 12.18 0.38 -5.34
C ALA A 74 13.00 1.56 -5.85
N LEU A 75 13.90 1.36 -6.81
CA LEU A 75 14.66 2.43 -7.46
C LEU A 75 13.73 3.41 -8.18
N ALA A 76 12.80 2.90 -8.98
CA ALA A 76 11.80 3.73 -9.66
C ALA A 76 10.91 4.50 -8.66
N GLY A 77 10.55 3.88 -7.54
CA GLY A 77 9.80 4.53 -6.46
C GLY A 77 10.61 5.63 -5.77
N MET A 78 11.92 5.43 -5.56
CA MET A 78 12.82 6.47 -5.04
C MET A 78 12.95 7.62 -6.02
N ASP A 79 13.12 7.36 -7.31
CA ASP A 79 13.18 8.41 -8.33
C ASP A 79 11.87 9.20 -8.41
N ALA A 80 10.72 8.53 -8.31
CA ALA A 80 9.41 9.17 -8.28
C ALA A 80 9.26 10.05 -7.04
N GLY A 81 9.60 9.53 -5.86
CA GLY A 81 9.52 10.29 -4.60
C GLY A 81 10.49 11.47 -4.53
N LEU A 82 11.65 11.37 -5.18
CA LEU A 82 12.61 12.49 -5.28
C LEU A 82 12.17 13.54 -6.30
N LYS A 83 11.44 13.14 -7.35
CA LYS A 83 10.84 14.07 -8.33
C LYS A 83 9.60 14.77 -7.79
N GLU A 84 8.90 14.15 -6.86
CA GLU A 84 7.77 14.74 -6.16
C GLU A 84 8.26 15.95 -5.37
N ARG A 85 8.15 17.14 -5.98
CA ARG A 85 8.32 18.39 -5.25
C ARG A 85 7.18 18.41 -4.23
N HIS A 86 7.53 18.60 -2.97
CA HIS A 86 6.64 18.72 -1.83
C HIS A 86 5.67 19.91 -2.02
N SER A 87 4.70 19.79 -2.93
CA SER A 87 3.49 20.61 -2.86
C SER A 87 2.74 20.04 -1.69
N ASP A 88 2.68 20.76 -0.58
CA ASP A 88 1.93 20.30 0.58
C ASP A 88 0.50 20.00 0.09
N PRO A 89 -0.01 18.75 0.25
CA PRO A 89 -1.37 18.43 -0.14
C PRO A 89 -2.40 19.35 0.55
N LEU A 90 -2.05 19.95 1.70
CA LEU A 90 -2.85 21.00 2.34
C LEU A 90 -2.82 22.29 1.54
N GLU A 91 -1.66 22.74 1.05
CA GLU A 91 -1.54 23.93 0.19
C GLU A 91 -2.33 23.75 -1.12
N ALA A 92 -2.29 22.56 -1.73
CA ALA A 92 -3.07 22.29 -2.94
C ALA A 92 -4.59 22.39 -2.68
N ARG A 93 -5.06 21.82 -1.55
CA ARG A 93 -6.47 21.93 -1.14
C ARG A 93 -6.85 23.35 -0.75
N LEU A 94 -5.95 24.09 -0.11
CA LEU A 94 -6.15 25.49 0.25
C LEU A 94 -6.28 26.36 -1.00
N ASN A 95 -5.39 26.19 -1.99
CA ASN A 95 -5.44 26.92 -3.24
C ASN A 95 -6.75 26.66 -4.00
N GLU A 96 -7.20 25.42 -4.06
CA GLU A 96 -8.49 25.07 -4.68
C GLU A 96 -9.68 25.68 -3.92
N ALA A 97 -9.64 25.67 -2.58
CA ALA A 97 -10.66 26.31 -1.77
C ALA A 97 -10.69 27.83 -1.98
N MET A 98 -9.53 28.50 -1.97
CA MET A 98 -9.40 29.92 -2.24
C MET A 98 -9.92 30.30 -3.62
N ARG A 99 -9.62 29.47 -4.64
CA ARG A 99 -10.14 29.65 -5.99
C ARG A 99 -11.67 29.60 -6.02
N ARG A 100 -12.29 28.59 -5.40
CA ARG A 100 -13.76 28.47 -5.30
C ARG A 100 -14.40 29.62 -4.53
N VAL A 101 -13.75 30.09 -3.47
CA VAL A 101 -14.20 31.29 -2.74
C VAL A 101 -14.20 32.51 -3.67
N GLY A 102 -13.15 32.70 -4.47
CA GLY A 102 -13.08 33.76 -5.46
C GLY A 102 -14.21 33.68 -6.50
N GLU A 103 -14.43 32.50 -7.09
CA GLU A 103 -15.51 32.23 -8.05
C GLU A 103 -16.89 32.59 -7.45
N LEU A 104 -17.20 32.06 -6.25
CA LEU A 104 -18.46 32.34 -5.56
C LEU A 104 -18.62 33.81 -5.15
N THR A 105 -17.52 34.49 -4.81
CA THR A 105 -17.55 35.92 -4.46
C THR A 105 -17.94 36.74 -5.69
N MET A 106 -17.33 36.46 -6.84
CA MET A 106 -17.67 37.12 -8.10
C MET A 106 -19.13 36.87 -8.51
N GLU A 107 -19.62 35.63 -8.39
CA GLU A 107 -21.02 35.29 -8.67
C GLU A 107 -21.98 36.06 -7.75
N ASN A 108 -21.69 36.12 -6.45
CA ASN A 108 -22.51 36.88 -5.50
C ASN A 108 -22.54 38.37 -5.84
N GLU A 109 -21.40 38.98 -6.19
CA GLU A 109 -21.36 40.39 -6.59
C GLU A 109 -22.24 40.68 -7.81
N ILE A 110 -22.25 39.78 -8.81
CA ILE A 110 -23.12 39.91 -9.99
C ILE A 110 -24.59 39.84 -9.57
N LEU A 111 -24.97 38.84 -8.77
CA LEU A 111 -26.34 38.67 -8.28
C LEU A 111 -26.83 39.86 -7.45
N HIS A 112 -25.95 40.42 -6.60
CA HIS A 112 -26.27 41.63 -5.84
C HIS A 112 -26.55 42.82 -6.77
N LYS A 113 -25.70 43.04 -7.77
CA LYS A 113 -25.91 44.11 -8.77
C LYS A 113 -27.19 43.91 -9.59
N GLU A 114 -27.54 42.68 -9.92
CA GLU A 114 -28.81 42.37 -10.61
C GLU A 114 -30.03 42.68 -9.74
N ARG A 115 -29.99 42.29 -8.46
CA ARG A 115 -31.05 42.62 -7.49
C ARG A 115 -31.22 44.12 -7.31
N GLU A 116 -30.12 44.87 -7.21
CA GLU A 116 -30.17 46.33 -7.14
C GLU A 116 -30.82 46.96 -8.39
N ARG A 117 -30.49 46.45 -9.59
CA ARG A 117 -31.13 46.89 -10.83
C ARG A 117 -32.63 46.58 -10.84
N GLN A 118 -33.02 45.39 -10.39
CA GLN A 118 -34.43 45.01 -10.29
C GLN A 118 -35.18 45.88 -9.28
N ALA A 119 -34.61 46.16 -8.12
CA ALA A 119 -35.21 47.03 -7.11
C ALA A 119 -35.42 48.47 -7.61
N ARG A 120 -34.54 48.97 -8.49
CA ARG A 120 -34.67 50.27 -9.13
C ARG A 120 -35.66 50.31 -10.30
N THR A 121 -36.06 49.15 -10.82
CA THR A 121 -36.99 49.05 -11.93
C THR A 121 -38.39 48.82 -11.37
N PRO A 122 -39.35 49.76 -11.52
CA PRO A 122 -40.71 49.52 -11.05
C PRO A 122 -41.27 48.27 -11.75
N LEU A 123 -41.77 47.31 -10.97
CA LEU A 123 -42.35 46.08 -11.50
C LEU A 123 -43.46 46.45 -12.49
N ALA A 124 -43.30 46.10 -13.77
CA ALA A 124 -44.31 46.35 -14.78
C ALA A 124 -45.64 45.72 -14.32
N ALA A 125 -46.69 46.54 -14.24
CA ALA A 125 -48.00 46.10 -13.78
C ALA A 125 -48.44 44.85 -14.57
N ARG A 126 -48.55 43.73 -13.86
CA ARG A 126 -49.07 42.48 -14.42
C ARG A 126 -50.47 42.77 -14.94
N LYS A 127 -50.66 42.65 -16.26
CA LYS A 127 -51.98 42.77 -16.89
C LYS A 127 -52.83 41.62 -16.37
N SER A 128 -53.75 41.91 -15.46
CA SER A 128 -54.81 40.97 -15.07
C SER A 128 -55.63 40.69 -16.32
N SER A 129 -55.64 39.44 -16.80
CA SER A 129 -56.65 39.04 -17.77
C SER A 129 -57.97 38.84 -17.02
N LYS A 130 -59.05 39.31 -17.64
CA LYS A 130 -60.42 39.16 -17.17
C LYS A 130 -61.01 37.88 -17.72
#